data_AF-A0A7T5RRE1-F1
#
_entry.id   AF-A0A7T5RRE1-F1
#
_cell.length_a   1.000
_cell.length_b   1.000
_cell.length_c   1.000
_cell.angle_alpha   90.00
_cell.angle_beta   90.00
_cell.angle_gamma   90.00
#
_symmetry.space_group_name_H-M   'P 1'
#
loop_
_entity.id
_entity.type
_entity.pdbx_description
1 polymer ?
#
loop_
_entity_poly.entity_id
_entity_poly.type
_entity_poly.pdbx_seq_one_letter_code
_entity_poly.pdbx_strand_id
1 'polypeptide(L)'
;MKLIFEGWDFGPACWAEIQAWSSRHISDKYQVLLFPLVAEPRTEKAYVKYAWVIFFIFGLLSVISSPIGLLGIPPNPPSPESATGLTSSQIAARIPGISDYIGSIARQLGNFMLAMGVLTMGIAAVPFRRGEKWAWYIFWILPILLIIQLTNSFLSTPGGGFGWQFDFAFIFIILLGLFLPYRKFFPKRRQD
;
A
#
# COMPACT_ATOMS: atom_id res chain seq x y z
N MET A 1 -1.11 38.28 2.75
CA MET A 1 -0.43 39.52 3.22
C MET A 1 0.02 39.49 4.68
N LYS A 2 -0.31 38.45 5.47
CA LYS A 2 0.14 38.30 6.88
C LYS A 2 1.60 37.82 7.03
N LEU A 3 2.21 37.35 5.93
CA LEU A 3 3.55 36.74 5.90
C LEU A 3 4.71 37.74 5.70
N ILE A 4 4.44 39.05 5.56
CA ILE A 4 5.49 40.07 5.33
C ILE A 4 5.91 40.78 6.63
N PHE A 5 5.19 40.59 7.73
CA PHE A 5 5.36 41.40 8.96
C PHE A 5 5.63 40.59 10.24
N GLU A 6 5.99 39.31 10.13
CA GLU A 6 6.45 38.53 11.29
C GLU A 6 7.83 39.01 11.74
N GLY A 7 7.84 39.96 12.68
CA GLY A 7 9.07 40.51 13.28
C GLY A 7 8.97 41.97 13.70
N TRP A 8 7.88 42.67 13.35
CA TRP A 8 7.67 44.07 13.72
C TRP A 8 6.55 44.17 14.75
N ASP A 9 6.90 44.57 15.98
CA ASP A 9 5.95 44.79 17.08
C ASP A 9 5.26 46.15 16.89
N PHE A 10 4.30 46.18 15.96
CA PHE A 10 3.49 47.37 15.72
C PHE A 10 2.54 47.56 16.90
N GLY A 11 2.72 48.65 17.65
CA GLY A 11 1.83 49.01 18.75
C GLY A 11 0.37 49.16 18.29
N PRO A 12 -0.60 49.07 19.21
CA PRO A 12 -2.04 49.03 18.91
C PRO A 12 -2.54 50.23 18.08
N ALA A 13 -1.88 51.39 18.19
CA ALA A 13 -2.19 52.57 17.37
C ALA A 13 -1.88 52.37 15.88
N CYS A 14 -0.77 51.70 15.55
CA CYS A 14 -0.37 51.41 14.17
C CYS A 14 -1.35 50.43 13.51
N TRP A 15 -1.83 49.42 14.27
CA TRP A 15 -2.86 48.50 13.78
C TRP A 15 -4.18 49.21 13.50
N ALA A 16 -4.59 50.16 14.34
CA ALA A 16 -5.79 50.95 14.11
C ALA A 16 -5.69 51.80 12.83
N GLU A 17 -4.51 52.36 12.57
CA GLU A 17 -4.26 53.18 11.38
C GLU A 17 -4.21 52.36 10.09
N ILE A 18 -3.61 51.17 10.12
CA ILE A 18 -3.62 50.21 9.00
C ILE A 18 -5.05 49.75 8.69
N GLN A 19 -5.86 49.44 9.72
CA GLN A 19 -7.26 49.08 9.54
C GLN A 19 -8.08 50.24 8.97
N ALA A 20 -7.85 51.48 9.46
CA ALA A 20 -8.54 52.67 8.98
C ALA A 20 -8.11 53.10 7.57
N TRP A 21 -6.86 52.80 7.17
CA TRP A 21 -6.38 53.02 5.81
C TRP A 21 -6.96 51.98 4.84
N SER A 22 -6.95 50.70 5.26
CA SER A 22 -7.52 49.57 4.52
C SER A 22 -9.01 49.76 4.25
N SER A 23 -9.78 50.22 5.23
CA SER A 23 -11.23 50.44 5.06
C SER A 23 -11.56 51.62 4.15
N ARG A 24 -10.65 52.59 4.01
CA ARG A 24 -10.84 53.76 3.14
C ARG A 24 -10.42 53.53 1.69
N HIS A 25 -9.44 52.67 1.43
CA HIS A 25 -8.85 52.52 0.09
C HIS A 25 -9.24 51.22 -0.62
N ILE A 26 -9.76 50.22 0.10
CA ILE A 26 -10.29 49.01 -0.51
C ILE A 26 -11.76 49.28 -0.86
N SER A 27 -12.03 49.66 -2.12
CA SER A 27 -13.40 49.87 -2.58
C SER A 27 -14.23 48.58 -2.43
N ASP A 28 -15.54 48.73 -2.16
CA ASP A 28 -16.50 47.63 -1.97
C ASP A 28 -16.43 46.54 -3.07
N LYS A 29 -15.92 46.88 -4.26
CA LYS A 29 -15.65 45.92 -5.34
C LYS A 29 -14.66 44.82 -4.97
N TYR A 30 -13.77 45.03 -4.01
CA TYR A 30 -12.76 44.03 -3.62
C TYR A 30 -13.15 43.24 -2.37
N GLN A 31 -14.06 43.73 -1.52
CA GLN A 31 -14.57 42.97 -0.38
C GLN A 31 -15.33 41.71 -0.82
N VAL A 32 -16.11 41.79 -1.91
CA VAL A 32 -16.86 40.66 -2.47
C VAL A 32 -15.93 39.59 -3.09
N LEU A 33 -14.75 39.98 -3.57
CA LEU A 33 -13.75 39.06 -4.13
C LEU A 33 -12.86 38.39 -3.07
N LEU A 34 -12.77 38.95 -1.86
CA LEU A 34 -11.95 38.42 -0.77
C LEU A 34 -12.66 37.35 0.08
N PHE A 35 -13.98 37.16 -0.08
CA PHE A 35 -14.82 36.36 0.84
C PHE A 35 -15.57 35.12 0.31
N PRO A 36 -15.24 34.49 -0.85
CA PRO A 36 -15.72 33.13 -1.12
C PRO A 36 -14.57 32.12 -1.34
N LEU A 37 -13.42 32.28 -0.69
CA LEU A 37 -12.33 31.28 -0.73
C LEU A 37 -11.95 30.72 0.64
N VAL A 38 -12.86 30.79 1.63
CA VAL A 38 -12.84 29.76 2.67
C VAL A 38 -13.36 28.49 2.03
N ALA A 39 -12.48 27.83 1.25
CA ALA A 39 -12.76 26.50 0.74
C ALA A 39 -13.17 25.65 1.93
N GLU A 40 -14.42 25.17 1.93
CA GLU A 40 -14.91 24.32 3.01
C GLU A 40 -13.87 23.21 3.24
N PRO A 41 -13.54 22.90 4.51
CA PRO A 41 -12.64 21.81 4.82
C PRO A 41 -13.26 20.56 4.22
N ARG A 42 -12.76 20.14 3.04
CA ARG A 42 -13.22 18.93 2.36
C ARG A 42 -13.02 17.79 3.35
N THR A 43 -14.12 17.32 3.92
CA THR A 43 -14.14 16.19 4.84
C THR A 43 -13.52 15.01 4.10
N GLU A 44 -12.37 14.55 4.59
CA GLU A 44 -11.70 13.38 4.03
C GLU A 44 -12.66 12.21 4.13
N LYS A 45 -13.03 11.65 2.97
CA LYS A 45 -13.97 10.55 2.91
C LYS A 45 -13.37 9.35 3.67
N ALA A 46 -14.20 8.67 4.47
CA ALA A 46 -13.74 7.59 5.36
C ALA A 46 -12.92 6.50 4.63
N TYR A 47 -13.28 6.16 3.39
CA TYR A 47 -12.54 5.16 2.61
C TYR A 47 -11.10 5.57 2.28
N VAL A 48 -10.81 6.87 2.14
CA VAL A 48 -9.44 7.38 1.94
C VAL A 48 -8.62 7.24 3.22
N LYS A 49 -9.27 7.53 4.36
CA LYS A 49 -8.67 7.45 5.69
C LYS A 49 -8.28 6.01 6.07
N TYR A 50 -9.04 5.01 5.63
CA TYR A 50 -8.83 3.59 5.98
C TYR A 50 -8.20 2.73 4.88
N ALA A 51 -7.83 3.28 3.72
CA ALA A 51 -7.22 2.51 2.63
C ALA A 51 -5.96 1.73 3.05
N TRP A 52 -5.19 2.25 4.02
CA TRP A 52 -4.00 1.59 4.56
C TRP A 52 -4.31 0.25 5.25
N VAL A 53 -5.53 0.05 5.75
CA VAL A 53 -5.96 -1.17 6.45
C VAL A 53 -5.91 -2.38 5.52
N ILE A 54 -6.20 -2.19 4.22
CA ILE A 54 -6.14 -3.26 3.22
C ILE A 54 -4.73 -3.85 3.15
N PHE A 55 -3.72 -2.99 3.01
CA PHE A 55 -2.33 -3.41 2.95
C PHE A 55 -1.85 -3.97 4.29
N PHE A 56 -2.30 -3.40 5.40
CA PHE A 56 -1.96 -3.91 6.72
C PHE A 56 -2.50 -5.33 6.95
N ILE A 57 -3.76 -5.59 6.61
CA ILE A 57 -4.37 -6.92 6.69
C ILE A 57 -3.67 -7.89 5.75
N PHE A 58 -3.35 -7.46 4.52
CA PHE A 58 -2.61 -8.30 3.57
C PHE A 58 -1.25 -8.72 4.16
N GLY A 59 -0.47 -7.77 4.68
CA GLY A 59 0.80 -8.06 5.34
C GLY A 59 0.63 -8.97 6.57
N LEU A 60 -0.41 -8.76 7.38
CA LEU A 60 -0.73 -9.62 8.52
C LEU A 60 -1.05 -11.06 8.10
N LEU A 61 -1.83 -11.25 7.03
CA LEU A 61 -2.10 -12.58 6.48
C LEU A 61 -0.82 -13.26 6.01
N SER A 62 0.11 -12.54 5.39
CA SER A 62 1.43 -13.06 5.02
C SER A 62 2.28 -13.46 6.23
N VAL A 63 2.22 -12.70 7.33
CA VAL A 63 2.89 -13.06 8.58
C VAL A 63 2.27 -14.32 9.17
N ILE A 64 0.94 -14.42 9.21
CA ILE A 64 0.22 -15.58 9.75
C ILE A 64 0.46 -16.85 8.92
N SER A 65 0.64 -16.74 7.60
CA SER A 65 0.93 -17.89 6.74
C SER A 65 2.38 -18.36 6.80
N SER A 66 3.31 -17.47 7.20
CA SER A 66 4.75 -17.76 7.24
C SER A 66 5.17 -18.97 8.09
N PRO A 67 4.56 -19.30 9.25
CA PRO A 67 4.98 -20.44 10.07
C PRO A 67 4.91 -21.77 9.32
N ILE A 68 3.97 -21.94 8.39
CA ILE A 68 3.86 -23.17 7.59
C ILE A 68 5.16 -23.40 6.80
N GLY A 69 5.64 -22.36 6.13
CA GLY A 69 6.92 -22.40 5.41
C GLY A 69 8.12 -22.53 6.36
N LEU A 70 8.14 -21.80 7.47
CA LEU A 70 9.24 -21.84 8.46
C LEU A 70 9.43 -23.21 9.11
N LEU A 71 8.35 -23.98 9.25
CA LEU A 71 8.41 -25.37 9.72
C LEU A 71 8.97 -26.33 8.65
N GLY A 72 9.25 -25.85 7.44
CA GLY A 72 9.72 -26.65 6.32
C GLY A 72 8.63 -27.53 5.73
N ILE A 73 7.36 -27.24 6.02
CA ILE A 73 6.21 -27.94 5.44
C ILE A 73 5.91 -27.25 4.12
N PRO A 74 6.29 -27.82 2.96
CA PRO A 74 5.96 -27.19 1.69
C PRO A 74 4.42 -27.10 1.55
N PRO A 75 3.88 -25.98 1.09
CA PRO A 75 2.48 -25.94 0.67
C PRO A 75 2.29 -27.03 -0.39
N ASN A 76 1.28 -27.88 -0.17
CA ASN A 76 1.02 -29.15 -0.87
C ASN A 76 1.51 -29.09 -2.33
N PRO A 77 2.75 -29.56 -2.63
CA PRO A 77 3.30 -29.39 -3.96
C PRO A 77 2.45 -30.18 -4.95
N PRO A 78 2.35 -29.75 -6.22
CA PRO A 78 1.76 -30.58 -7.25
C PRO A 78 2.40 -31.97 -7.15
N SER A 79 1.58 -33.03 -7.02
CA SER A 79 2.13 -34.37 -6.81
C SER A 79 3.14 -34.66 -7.92
N PRO A 80 4.40 -34.96 -7.60
CA PRO A 80 5.39 -35.27 -8.62
C PRO A 80 5.00 -36.55 -9.39
N GLU A 81 4.04 -37.32 -8.90
CA GLU A 81 3.50 -38.51 -9.56
C GLU A 81 2.92 -38.19 -10.93
N SER A 82 2.26 -37.05 -11.11
CA SER A 82 1.68 -36.68 -12.42
C SER A 82 2.75 -36.40 -13.48
N ALA A 83 3.93 -35.93 -13.06
CA ALA A 83 5.03 -35.60 -13.95
C ALA A 83 6.07 -36.74 -14.09
N THR A 84 6.30 -37.51 -13.03
CA THR A 84 7.39 -38.50 -12.94
C THR A 84 6.89 -39.95 -12.89
N GLY A 85 5.60 -40.17 -12.61
CA GLY A 85 5.04 -41.49 -12.30
C GLY A 85 5.52 -42.06 -10.95
N LEU A 86 6.27 -41.30 -10.16
CA LEU A 86 6.81 -41.73 -8.87
C LEU A 86 6.18 -40.97 -7.72
N THR A 87 5.85 -41.71 -6.65
CA THR A 87 5.42 -41.14 -5.37
C THR A 87 6.55 -40.35 -4.73
N SER A 88 6.21 -39.37 -3.89
CA SER A 88 7.20 -38.58 -3.13
C SER A 88 8.16 -39.47 -2.31
N SER A 89 7.67 -40.58 -1.76
CA SER A 89 8.49 -41.58 -1.05
C SER A 89 9.46 -42.32 -1.97
N GLN A 90 9.06 -42.65 -3.19
CA GLN A 90 9.93 -43.31 -4.17
C GLN A 90 11.03 -42.37 -4.65
N ILE A 91 10.73 -41.08 -4.80
CA ILE A 91 11.73 -40.06 -5.14
C ILE A 91 12.75 -39.91 -4.01
N ALA A 92 12.26 -39.79 -2.76
CA ALA A 92 13.12 -39.71 -1.58
C ALA A 92 14.03 -40.94 -1.41
N ALA A 93 13.53 -42.13 -1.76
CA ALA A 93 14.33 -43.35 -1.74
C ALA A 93 15.43 -43.40 -2.82
N ARG A 94 15.23 -42.72 -3.96
CA ARG A 94 16.19 -42.70 -5.07
C ARG A 94 17.25 -41.60 -4.93
N ILE A 95 16.88 -40.48 -4.32
CA ILE A 95 17.74 -39.29 -4.19
C ILE A 95 17.85 -38.93 -2.69
N PRO A 96 18.86 -39.46 -1.98
CA PRO A 96 19.11 -39.09 -0.60
C PRO A 96 19.25 -37.56 -0.46
N GLY A 97 18.56 -36.97 0.52
CA GLY A 97 18.62 -35.53 0.80
C GLY A 97 17.64 -34.64 0.02
N ILE A 98 16.85 -35.18 -0.93
CA ILE A 98 15.87 -34.36 -1.68
C ILE A 98 14.79 -33.76 -0.76
N SER A 99 14.36 -34.50 0.27
CA SER A 99 13.37 -34.03 1.24
C SER A 99 13.90 -32.88 2.09
N ASP A 100 15.16 -32.96 2.52
CA ASP A 100 15.81 -31.88 3.27
C ASP A 100 15.97 -30.63 2.41
N TYR A 101 16.32 -30.81 1.14
CA TYR A 101 16.40 -29.72 0.18
C TYR A 101 15.04 -29.03 -0.03
N ILE A 102 13.96 -29.79 -0.26
CA ILE A 102 12.60 -29.24 -0.37
C ILE A 102 12.20 -28.49 0.91
N GLY A 103 12.48 -29.06 2.08
CA GLY A 103 12.26 -28.40 3.36
C GLY A 103 13.04 -27.10 3.49
N SER A 104 14.28 -27.04 3.00
CA SER A 104 15.09 -25.82 2.99
C SER A 104 14.50 -24.72 2.11
N ILE A 105 13.92 -25.07 0.95
CA ILE A 105 13.23 -24.12 0.06
C ILE A 105 11.98 -23.60 0.75
N ALA A 106 11.19 -24.47 1.37
CA ALA A 106 9.98 -24.06 2.10
C ALA A 106 10.32 -23.08 3.24
N ARG A 107 11.41 -23.32 3.99
CA ARG A 107 11.90 -22.41 5.03
C ARG A 107 12.30 -21.05 4.49
N GLN A 108 13.01 -21.01 3.36
CA GLN A 108 13.39 -19.76 2.70
C GLN A 108 12.15 -18.98 2.25
N LEU A 109 11.15 -19.67 1.69
CA LEU A 109 9.87 -19.05 1.32
C LEU A 109 9.12 -18.50 2.55
N GLY A 110 9.11 -19.24 3.66
CA GLY A 110 8.56 -18.79 4.94
C GLY A 110 9.25 -17.52 5.46
N ASN A 111 10.59 -17.49 5.45
CA ASN A 111 11.38 -16.32 5.82
C ASN A 111 11.04 -15.11 4.95
N PHE A 112 10.94 -15.31 3.63
CA PHE A 112 10.57 -14.26 2.69
C PHE A 112 9.16 -13.71 2.95
N MET A 113 8.17 -14.60 3.14
CA MET A 113 6.80 -14.22 3.46
C MET A 113 6.70 -13.44 4.77
N LEU A 114 7.45 -13.86 5.81
CA LEU A 114 7.49 -13.16 7.08
C LEU A 114 8.08 -11.75 6.93
N ALA A 115 9.25 -11.63 6.29
CA ALA A 115 9.92 -10.35 6.08
C ALA A 115 9.05 -9.40 5.24
N MET A 116 8.48 -9.90 4.13
CA MET A 116 7.58 -9.14 3.28
C MET A 116 6.31 -8.71 4.01
N GLY A 117 5.71 -9.58 4.83
CA GLY A 117 4.53 -9.27 5.62
C GLY A 117 4.78 -8.15 6.63
N VAL A 118 5.88 -8.24 7.40
CA VAL A 118 6.27 -7.22 8.39
C VAL A 118 6.57 -5.88 7.71
N LEU A 119 7.32 -5.87 6.61
CA LEU A 119 7.63 -4.65 5.86
C LEU A 119 6.37 -4.02 5.27
N THR A 120 5.48 -4.84 4.70
CA THR A 120 4.18 -4.40 4.17
C THR A 120 3.34 -3.73 5.25
N MET A 121 3.25 -4.33 6.43
CA MET A 121 2.56 -3.75 7.59
C MET A 121 3.20 -2.43 8.03
N GLY A 122 4.53 -2.36 8.11
CA GLY A 122 5.27 -1.15 8.49
C GLY A 122 5.04 0.01 7.52
N ILE A 123 5.15 -0.26 6.21
CA ILE A 123 4.91 0.74 5.15
C ILE A 123 3.42 1.16 5.14
N ALA A 124 2.49 0.24 5.36
CA ALA A 124 1.07 0.54 5.43
C ALA A 124 0.74 1.46 6.61
N ALA A 125 1.23 1.10 7.81
CA ALA A 125 0.88 1.76 9.07
C ALA A 125 1.42 3.20 9.16
N VAL A 126 2.60 3.46 8.59
CA VAL A 126 3.30 4.75 8.74
C VAL A 126 3.29 5.57 7.44
N PRO A 127 4.17 5.33 6.44
CA PRO A 127 4.31 6.24 5.32
C PRO A 127 3.10 6.25 4.38
N PHE A 128 2.46 5.11 4.14
CA PHE A 128 1.25 5.08 3.31
C PHE A 128 0.07 5.78 3.99
N ARG A 129 -0.14 5.54 5.29
CA ARG A 129 -1.15 6.25 6.08
C ARG A 129 -0.92 7.77 6.09
N ARG A 130 0.33 8.22 6.07
CA ARG A 130 0.73 9.63 5.98
C ARG A 130 0.59 10.22 4.58
N GLY A 131 0.35 9.42 3.55
CA GLY A 131 0.23 9.90 2.17
C GLY A 131 1.58 10.14 1.48
N GLU A 132 2.66 9.50 1.94
CA GLU A 132 3.98 9.65 1.35
C GLU A 132 4.04 8.98 -0.04
N LYS A 133 4.42 9.74 -1.08
CA LYS A 133 4.34 9.29 -2.48
C LYS A 133 5.17 8.03 -2.76
N TRP A 134 6.33 7.89 -2.15
CA TRP A 134 7.20 6.71 -2.36
C TRP A 134 6.54 5.41 -1.88
N ALA A 135 5.75 5.46 -0.80
CA ALA A 135 5.02 4.29 -0.30
C ALA A 135 3.97 3.80 -1.30
N TRP A 136 3.33 4.73 -2.02
CA TRP A 136 2.41 4.39 -3.12
C TRP A 136 3.13 3.66 -4.26
N TYR A 137 4.33 4.10 -4.63
CA TYR A 137 5.14 3.42 -5.65
C TYR A 137 5.60 2.03 -5.19
N ILE A 138 6.02 1.87 -3.93
CA ILE A 138 6.41 0.57 -3.40
C ILE A 138 5.25 -0.43 -3.41
N PHE A 139 4.02 0.01 -3.11
CA PHE A 139 2.89 -0.92 -3.11
C PHE A 139 2.47 -1.45 -4.48
N TRP A 140 3.02 -0.93 -5.58
CA TRP A 140 2.90 -1.60 -6.88
C TRP A 140 3.63 -2.94 -6.95
N ILE A 141 4.58 -3.22 -6.07
CA ILE A 141 5.23 -4.52 -5.98
C ILE A 141 4.20 -5.62 -5.70
N LEU A 142 3.20 -5.36 -4.86
CA LEU A 142 2.20 -6.37 -4.47
C LEU A 142 1.36 -6.90 -5.66
N PRO A 143 0.66 -6.05 -6.45
CA PRO A 143 -0.09 -6.55 -7.60
C PRO A 143 0.83 -7.16 -8.67
N ILE A 144 2.06 -6.65 -8.85
CA ILE A 144 3.02 -7.25 -9.79
C ILE A 144 3.39 -8.67 -9.36
N LEU A 145 3.73 -8.88 -8.09
CA LEU A 145 4.05 -10.22 -7.56
C LEU A 145 2.86 -11.18 -7.68
N LEU A 146 1.63 -10.71 -7.40
CA LEU A 146 0.44 -11.53 -7.55
C LEU A 146 0.14 -11.88 -9.01
N ILE A 147 0.39 -10.98 -9.97
CA ILE A 147 0.26 -11.28 -11.39
C ILE A 147 1.28 -12.33 -11.82
N ILE A 148 2.53 -12.22 -11.36
CA ILE A 148 3.56 -13.24 -11.63
C ILE A 148 3.11 -14.59 -11.05
N GLN A 149 2.61 -14.62 -9.82
CA GLN A 149 2.14 -15.84 -9.18
C GLN A 149 0.92 -16.45 -9.87
N LEU A 150 -0.05 -15.62 -10.27
CA LEU A 150 -1.19 -16.03 -11.07
C LEU A 150 -0.73 -16.65 -12.40
N THR A 151 0.22 -16.00 -13.07
CA THR A 151 0.80 -16.49 -14.34
C THR A 151 1.49 -17.84 -14.15
N ASN A 152 2.31 -17.99 -13.11
CA ASN A 152 2.93 -19.27 -12.77
C ASN A 152 1.90 -20.37 -12.52
N SER A 153 0.79 -20.06 -11.84
CA SER A 153 -0.28 -21.02 -11.56
C SER A 153 -0.96 -21.54 -12.84
N PHE A 154 -1.14 -20.69 -13.85
CA PHE A 154 -1.68 -21.10 -15.16
C PHE A 154 -0.65 -21.80 -16.05
N LEU A 155 0.63 -21.44 -15.95
CA LEU A 155 1.71 -22.10 -16.69
C LEU A 155 2.02 -23.50 -16.14
N SER A 156 1.95 -23.68 -14.82
CA SER A 156 2.26 -24.97 -14.17
C SER A 156 1.10 -25.95 -14.19
N THR A 157 -0.16 -25.51 -14.30
CA THR A 157 -1.32 -26.40 -14.29
C THR A 157 -2.41 -25.89 -15.22
N PRO A 158 -2.79 -26.65 -16.27
CA PRO A 158 -3.92 -26.32 -17.12
C PRO A 158 -5.19 -26.13 -16.29
N GLY A 159 -5.82 -24.94 -16.37
CA GLY A 159 -6.98 -24.56 -15.57
C GLY A 159 -6.68 -23.68 -14.35
N GLY A 160 -5.39 -23.38 -14.09
CA GLY A 160 -4.95 -22.60 -12.93
C GLY A 160 -4.92 -23.50 -11.70
N GLY A 161 -3.72 -23.78 -11.19
CA GLY A 161 -3.55 -24.59 -9.98
C GLY A 161 -4.33 -24.06 -8.77
N PHE A 162 -4.34 -24.81 -7.67
CA PHE A 162 -5.07 -24.40 -6.47
C PHE A 162 -4.67 -22.98 -6.02
N GLY A 163 -5.67 -22.08 -5.91
CA GLY A 163 -5.50 -20.76 -5.33
C GLY A 163 -5.49 -19.57 -6.31
N TRP A 164 -5.54 -19.81 -7.62
CA TRP A 164 -5.59 -18.72 -8.62
C TRP A 164 -6.76 -17.74 -8.39
N GLN A 165 -7.91 -18.22 -7.90
CA GLN A 165 -9.04 -17.37 -7.55
C GLN A 165 -8.72 -16.38 -6.41
N PHE A 166 -7.86 -16.78 -5.46
CA PHE A 166 -7.43 -15.90 -4.37
C PHE A 166 -6.47 -14.83 -4.88
N ASP A 167 -5.50 -15.22 -5.73
CA ASP A 167 -4.58 -14.27 -6.36
C ASP A 167 -5.35 -13.21 -7.14
N PHE A 168 -6.34 -13.64 -7.94
CA PHE A 168 -7.21 -12.74 -8.69
C PHE A 168 -7.96 -11.79 -7.73
N ALA A 169 -8.63 -12.32 -6.71
CA ALA A 169 -9.35 -11.49 -5.74
C ALA A 169 -8.43 -10.47 -5.02
N PHE A 170 -7.24 -10.89 -4.60
CA PHE A 170 -6.28 -10.02 -3.94
C PHE A 170 -5.77 -8.91 -4.86
N ILE A 171 -5.54 -9.19 -6.15
CA ILE A 171 -5.16 -8.15 -7.13
C ILE A 171 -6.20 -7.04 -7.16
N PHE A 172 -7.49 -7.38 -7.28
CA PHE A 172 -8.55 -6.35 -7.28
C PHE A 172 -8.61 -5.57 -5.98
N ILE A 173 -8.54 -6.25 -4.83
CA ILE A 173 -8.58 -5.61 -3.51
C ILE A 173 -7.39 -4.65 -3.32
N ILE A 174 -6.20 -5.07 -3.72
CA ILE A 174 -4.97 -4.26 -3.62
C ILE A 174 -5.02 -3.06 -4.55
N LEU A 175 -5.44 -3.25 -5.80
CA LEU A 175 -5.59 -2.14 -6.75
C LEU A 175 -6.63 -1.13 -6.24
N LEU A 176 -7.75 -1.59 -5.68
CA LEU A 176 -8.72 -0.72 -5.02
C LEU A 176 -8.07 0.04 -3.87
N GLY A 177 -7.33 -0.63 -2.99
CA GLY A 177 -6.59 0.01 -1.89
C GLY A 177 -5.59 1.06 -2.36
N LEU A 178 -4.99 0.88 -3.54
CA LEU A 178 -4.01 1.79 -4.12
C LEU A 178 -4.64 3.01 -4.80
N PHE A 179 -5.76 2.81 -5.50
CA PHE A 179 -6.43 3.87 -6.26
C PHE A 179 -7.42 4.69 -5.42
N LEU A 180 -8.05 4.11 -4.38
CA LEU A 180 -8.98 4.83 -3.50
C LEU A 180 -8.37 6.12 -2.89
N PRO A 181 -7.13 6.10 -2.34
CA PRO A 181 -6.48 7.28 -1.81
C PRO A 181 -5.62 8.04 -2.84
N TYR A 182 -5.74 7.79 -4.15
CA TYR A 182 -4.85 8.38 -5.17
C TYR A 182 -4.67 9.91 -5.04
N ARG A 183 -5.77 10.63 -4.77
CA ARG A 183 -5.76 12.10 -4.61
C ARG A 183 -4.99 12.57 -3.38
N LYS A 184 -4.83 11.73 -2.36
CA LYS A 184 -4.04 12.01 -1.15
C LYS A 184 -2.54 12.04 -1.48
N PHE A 185 -2.09 11.12 -2.33
CA PHE A 185 -0.69 11.05 -2.76
C PHE A 185 -0.37 12.10 -3.83
N PHE A 186 -1.32 12.43 -4.70
CA PHE A 186 -1.13 13.37 -5.80
C PHE A 186 -2.17 14.50 -5.78
N PRO A 187 -2.00 15.53 -4.91
CA PRO A 187 -2.83 16.72 -4.94
C PRO A 187 -2.74 17.43 -6.30
N LYS A 188 -3.87 17.88 -6.85
CA LYS A 188 -3.86 18.70 -8.07
C LYS A 188 -3.10 19.99 -7.77
N ARG A 189 -2.07 20.32 -8.58
CA ARG A 189 -1.49 21.67 -8.57
C ARG A 189 -2.63 22.62 -8.93
N ARG A 190 -2.89 23.58 -8.05
CA ARG A 190 -3.77 24.70 -8.38
C ARG A 190 -3.00 25.50 -9.44
N GLN A 191 -3.59 25.61 -10.64
CA GLN A 191 -3.05 26.44 -11.70
C GLN A 191 -3.42 27.86 -11.29
N ASP A 192 -2.43 28.54 -10.70
CA ASP A 192 -2.51 29.93 -10.26
C ASP A 192 -2.10 30.85 -11.43
#